data_AF-A0A3M1W7P0-F1
#
_entry.id   AF-A0A3M1W7P0-F1
#
_cell.length_a   1.000
_cell.length_b   1.000
_cell.length_c   1.000
_cell.angle_alpha   90.00
_cell.angle_beta   90.00
_cell.angle_gamma   90.00
#
_symmetry.space_group_name_H-M   'P 1'
#
loop_
_entity.id
_entity.type
_entity.pdbx_description
1 polymer ?
#
loop_
_entity_poly.entity_id
_entity_poly.type
_entity_poly.pdbx_seq_one_letter_code
_entity_poly.pdbx_strand_id
1 'polypeptide(L)'
;MIARTDIHGIGMTSQRTRDRLAARLKEEGITDERVLAVMRMMPRHLFVDEALASRAYEDTALPIGHGQTISQPYIVARMTEVLLAGGVPDKVLEVGTGSGYQAAILSQLVPRVFTTERIRALHERARSLFRELGLRNVQAWHSDGSWGLKQLAPFDGIIVTAAAEEVPTALLEQLAI
;
A
#
# COMPACT_ATOMS: atom_id res chain seq x y z
N MET A 1 -4.17 -18.92 8.57
CA MET A 1 -4.33 -17.95 9.69
C MET A 1 -2.92 -17.55 10.09
N ILE A 2 -2.57 -16.27 9.96
CA ILE A 2 -1.23 -15.76 10.27
C ILE A 2 -1.03 -15.82 11.79
N ALA A 3 0.08 -16.38 12.27
CA ALA A 3 0.35 -16.45 13.69
C ALA A 3 0.71 -15.06 14.24
N ARG A 4 0.42 -14.80 15.52
CA ARG A 4 0.83 -13.54 16.17
C ARG A 4 2.33 -13.29 16.05
N THR A 5 3.13 -14.36 16.13
CA THR A 5 4.59 -14.31 15.99
C THR A 5 5.01 -13.77 14.62
N ASP A 6 4.27 -14.11 13.56
CA ASP A 6 4.54 -13.63 12.21
C ASP A 6 4.28 -12.12 12.13
N ILE A 7 3.15 -11.64 12.67
CA ILE A 7 2.81 -10.21 12.65
C ILE A 7 3.86 -9.37 13.39
N HIS A 8 4.35 -9.85 14.53
CA HIS A 8 5.36 -9.13 15.32
C HIS A 8 6.77 -9.23 14.74
N GLY A 9 7.07 -10.33 14.04
CA GLY A 9 8.37 -10.59 13.46
C GLY A 9 9.48 -10.78 14.51
N ILE A 10 10.65 -11.22 14.05
CA ILE A 10 11.84 -11.46 14.86
C ILE A 10 13.08 -10.97 14.10
N GLY A 11 14.17 -10.69 14.82
CA GLY A 11 15.42 -10.24 14.19
C GLY A 11 15.22 -9.05 13.26
N MET A 12 15.46 -9.24 11.96
CA MET A 12 15.30 -8.19 10.95
C MET A 12 13.85 -7.80 10.65
N THR A 13 12.85 -8.58 11.08
CA THR A 13 11.42 -8.23 10.94
C THR A 13 10.78 -7.71 12.23
N SER A 14 11.57 -7.60 13.30
CA SER A 14 11.15 -7.15 14.64
C SER A 14 10.67 -5.69 14.66
N GLN A 15 9.88 -5.34 15.69
CA GLN A 15 9.42 -3.97 15.92
C GLN A 15 10.58 -2.95 15.92
N ARG A 16 11.71 -3.28 16.54
CA ARG A 16 12.90 -2.40 16.57
C ARG A 16 13.41 -2.06 15.16
N THR A 17 13.34 -2.99 14.20
CA THR A 17 13.72 -2.69 12.82
C THR A 17 12.73 -1.75 12.15
N ARG A 18 11.43 -1.90 12.43
CA ARG A 18 10.39 -0.98 11.93
C ARG A 18 10.54 0.42 12.52
N ASP A 19 10.87 0.52 13.80
CA ASP A 19 11.11 1.80 14.48
C ASP A 19 12.29 2.54 13.83
N ARG A 20 13.36 1.82 13.47
CA ARG A 20 14.51 2.38 12.74
C ARG A 20 14.13 2.85 11.34
N LEU A 21 13.32 2.08 10.62
CA LEU A 21 12.81 2.50 9.32
C LEU A 21 12.00 3.79 9.46
N ALA A 22 11.03 3.84 10.38
CA ALA A 22 10.20 5.03 10.59
C ALA A 22 11.03 6.27 10.98
N ALA A 23 12.06 6.10 11.84
CA ALA A 23 12.97 7.18 12.19
C ALA A 23 13.73 7.70 10.96
N ARG A 24 14.25 6.81 10.10
CA ARG A 24 14.91 7.20 8.85
C ARG A 24 13.97 7.93 7.90
N LEU A 25 12.75 7.43 7.70
CA LEU A 25 11.76 8.09 6.87
C LEU A 25 11.47 9.52 7.35
N LYS A 26 11.43 9.72 8.67
CA LYS A 26 11.29 11.05 9.27
C LYS A 26 12.50 11.95 8.99
N GLU A 27 13.71 11.43 9.15
CA GLU A 27 14.95 12.14 8.81
C GLU A 27 15.02 12.54 7.33
N GLU A 28 14.47 11.71 6.44
CA GLU A 28 14.40 11.93 4.99
C GLU A 28 13.26 12.88 4.56
N GLY A 29 12.44 13.35 5.51
CA GLY A 29 11.46 14.42 5.27
C GLY A 29 10.00 13.99 5.23
N ILE A 30 9.67 12.77 5.65
CA ILE A 30 8.27 12.41 5.96
C ILE A 30 7.88 13.08 7.28
N THR A 31 6.86 13.93 7.24
CA THR A 31 6.43 14.81 8.33
C THR A 31 5.08 14.44 8.95
N ASP A 32 4.22 13.71 8.23
CA ASP A 32 2.93 13.26 8.75
C ASP A 32 3.12 12.11 9.75
N GLU A 33 2.96 12.44 11.03
CA GLU A 33 3.10 11.49 12.15
C GLU A 33 2.09 10.33 12.06
N ARG A 34 0.94 10.51 11.42
CA ARG A 34 -0.04 9.42 11.20
C ARG A 34 0.52 8.41 10.21
N VAL A 35 1.12 8.89 9.13
CA VAL A 35 1.78 8.03 8.11
C VAL A 35 2.95 7.28 8.74
N LEU A 36 3.82 7.98 9.49
CA LEU A 36 4.95 7.36 10.18
C LEU A 36 4.49 6.27 11.18
N ALA A 37 3.43 6.52 11.94
CA ALA A 37 2.88 5.55 12.87
C ALA A 37 2.38 4.29 12.15
N VAL A 38 1.69 4.44 11.02
CA VAL A 38 1.20 3.29 10.24
C VAL A 38 2.36 2.52 9.61
N MET A 39 3.35 3.21 9.03
CA MET A 39 4.57 2.60 8.48
C MET A 39 5.35 1.80 9.55
N ARG A 40 5.36 2.29 10.79
CA ARG A 40 5.98 1.61 11.94
C ARG A 40 5.26 0.32 12.35
N MET A 41 3.94 0.28 12.21
CA MET A 41 3.11 -0.83 12.70
C MET A 41 2.83 -1.90 11.63
N MET A 42 2.69 -1.51 10.36
CA MET A 42 2.35 -2.43 9.28
C MET A 42 3.45 -3.48 9.06
N PRO A 43 3.15 -4.79 9.13
CA PRO A 43 4.14 -5.85 8.95
C PRO A 43 4.55 -6.04 7.48
N ARG A 44 5.30 -5.08 6.92
CA ARG A 44 5.77 -5.07 5.52
C ARG A 44 6.38 -6.39 5.03
N HIS A 45 7.05 -7.13 5.91
CA HIS A 45 7.64 -8.43 5.58
C HIS A 45 6.63 -9.51 5.18
N LEU A 46 5.34 -9.37 5.51
CA LEU A 46 4.27 -10.27 5.04
C LEU A 46 3.87 -10.00 3.58
N PHE A 47 4.28 -8.85 3.03
CA PHE A 47 3.95 -8.40 1.67
C PHE A 47 5.05 -8.73 0.65
N VAL A 48 6.08 -9.49 1.06
CA VAL A 48 7.18 -9.95 0.19
C VAL A 48 7.31 -11.47 0.27
N ASP A 49 8.15 -12.03 -0.59
CA ASP A 49 8.56 -13.43 -0.45
C ASP A 49 9.31 -13.65 0.88
N GLU A 50 9.14 -14.82 1.50
CA GLU A 50 9.81 -15.16 2.77
C GLU A 50 11.33 -15.05 2.65
N ALA A 51 11.90 -15.41 1.49
CA ALA A 51 13.34 -15.28 1.22
C ALA A 51 13.84 -13.83 1.28
N LEU A 52 12.94 -12.84 1.16
CA LEU A 52 13.24 -11.41 1.18
C LEU A 52 12.77 -10.72 2.46
N ALA A 53 12.15 -11.45 3.40
CA ALA A 53 11.58 -10.88 4.62
C ALA A 53 12.62 -10.12 5.46
N SER A 54 13.86 -10.61 5.52
CA SER A 54 14.96 -9.95 6.25
C SER A 54 15.34 -8.57 5.68
N ARG A 55 15.00 -8.31 4.42
CA ARG A 55 15.26 -7.05 3.71
C ARG A 55 14.03 -6.15 3.65
N ALA A 56 12.88 -6.59 4.15
CA ALA A 56 11.60 -5.88 3.98
C ALA A 56 11.58 -4.45 4.53
N TYR A 57 12.46 -4.15 5.49
CA TYR A 57 12.59 -2.84 6.14
C TYR A 57 13.85 -2.06 5.73
N GLU A 58 14.55 -2.53 4.70
CA GLU A 58 15.46 -1.68 3.94
C GLU A 58 14.64 -0.68 3.13
N ASP A 59 15.14 0.55 2.99
CA ASP A 59 14.47 1.56 2.18
C ASP A 59 14.79 1.35 0.69
N THR A 60 14.29 0.23 0.14
CA THR A 60 14.46 -0.18 -1.25
C THR A 60 13.20 -0.86 -1.75
N ALA A 61 13.00 -0.84 -3.07
CA ALA A 61 12.03 -1.72 -3.71
C ALA A 61 12.50 -3.18 -3.65
N LEU A 62 11.55 -4.11 -3.56
CA LEU A 62 11.82 -5.56 -3.56
C LEU A 62 10.92 -6.28 -4.58
N PRO A 63 11.38 -7.35 -5.23
CA PRO A 63 10.55 -8.11 -6.15
C PRO A 63 9.43 -8.86 -5.40
N ILE A 64 8.25 -8.94 -6.02
CA ILE A 64 7.07 -9.64 -5.49
C ILE A 64 6.55 -10.73 -6.44
N GLY A 65 7.36 -11.07 -7.44
CA GLY A 65 6.99 -11.99 -8.52
C GLY A 65 6.30 -11.29 -9.69
N HIS A 66 6.07 -12.04 -10.77
CA HIS A 66 5.37 -11.55 -11.98
C HIS A 66 5.96 -10.27 -12.60
N GLY A 67 7.27 -10.06 -12.46
CA GLY A 67 7.96 -8.86 -12.94
C GLY A 67 7.57 -7.57 -12.19
N GLN A 68 6.90 -7.67 -11.04
CA GLN A 68 6.47 -6.53 -10.23
C GLN A 68 7.34 -6.37 -8.98
N THR A 69 7.29 -5.18 -8.39
CA THR A 69 7.97 -4.85 -7.14
C THR A 69 7.00 -4.27 -6.11
N ILE A 70 7.33 -4.43 -4.83
CA ILE A 70 6.81 -3.58 -3.76
C ILE A 70 7.65 -2.31 -3.73
N SER A 71 7.00 -1.14 -3.76
CA SER A 71 7.68 0.16 -3.78
C SER A 71 8.52 0.40 -2.52
N GLN A 72 9.59 1.19 -2.67
CA GLN A 72 10.42 1.68 -1.56
C GLN A 72 9.55 2.29 -0.43
N PRO A 73 9.82 1.99 0.86
CA PRO A 73 9.10 2.57 1.98
C PRO A 73 8.95 4.09 1.94
N TYR A 74 10.01 4.83 1.59
CA TYR A 74 9.96 6.28 1.42
C TYR A 74 8.92 6.72 0.40
N ILE A 75 8.89 6.08 -0.77
CA ILE A 75 7.91 6.40 -1.82
C ILE A 75 6.48 6.12 -1.36
N VAL A 76 6.24 4.99 -0.68
CA VAL A 76 4.93 4.67 -0.09
C VAL A 76 4.50 5.75 0.91
N ALA A 77 5.38 6.13 1.83
CA ALA A 77 5.09 7.17 2.82
C ALA A 77 4.82 8.52 2.14
N ARG A 78 5.67 8.92 1.19
CA ARG A 78 5.58 10.22 0.53
C ARG A 78 4.32 10.36 -0.31
N MET A 79 3.97 9.34 -1.09
CA MET A 79 2.72 9.36 -1.87
C MET A 79 1.50 9.40 -0.96
N THR A 80 1.56 8.71 0.18
CA THR A 80 0.48 8.73 1.17
C THR A 80 0.35 10.10 1.84
N GLU A 81 1.45 10.76 2.20
CA GLU A 81 1.41 12.13 2.74
C GLU A 81 0.77 13.12 1.75
N VAL A 82 1.15 13.05 0.48
CA VAL A 82 0.61 13.92 -0.57
C VAL A 82 -0.89 13.69 -0.73
N LEU A 83 -1.33 12.44 -0.72
CA LEU A 83 -2.75 12.08 -0.79
C LEU A 83 -3.57 12.67 0.38
N LEU A 84 -2.96 12.78 1.57
CA LEU A 84 -3.61 13.27 2.79
C LEU A 84 -3.43 14.78 3.03
N ALA A 85 -2.67 15.49 2.18
CA ALA A 85 -2.30 16.88 2.41
C ALA A 85 -3.51 17.83 2.44
N GLY A 86 -4.57 17.51 1.69
CA GLY A 86 -5.83 18.26 1.66
C GLY A 86 -6.84 17.85 2.74
N GLY A 87 -6.50 16.89 3.61
CA GLY A 87 -7.43 16.27 4.56
C GLY A 87 -7.50 14.75 4.36
N VAL A 88 -8.30 14.08 5.19
CA VAL A 88 -8.50 12.63 5.08
C VAL A 88 -9.62 12.35 4.07
N PRO A 89 -9.31 11.77 2.89
CA PRO A 89 -10.34 11.37 1.93
C PRO A 89 -11.22 10.26 2.51
N ASP A 90 -12.53 10.28 2.24
CA ASP A 90 -13.46 9.25 2.70
C ASP A 90 -13.36 7.97 1.84
N LYS A 91 -12.98 8.14 0.57
CA LYS A 91 -12.94 7.08 -0.43
C LYS A 91 -11.74 7.22 -1.37
N VAL A 92 -10.85 6.24 -1.35
CA VAL A 92 -9.62 6.23 -2.16
C VAL A 92 -9.63 5.08 -3.16
N LEU A 93 -9.17 5.34 -4.38
CA LEU A 93 -8.80 4.33 -5.37
C LEU A 93 -7.28 4.20 -5.47
N GLU A 94 -6.76 3.00 -5.31
CA GLU A 94 -5.41 2.60 -5.68
C GLU A 94 -5.41 1.87 -7.03
N VAL A 95 -4.52 2.28 -7.94
CA VAL A 95 -4.25 1.58 -9.19
C VAL A 95 -2.91 0.87 -9.10
N GLY A 96 -2.93 -0.46 -9.02
CA GLY A 96 -1.76 -1.31 -8.82
C GLY A 96 -1.71 -1.91 -7.41
N THR A 97 -2.59 -2.86 -7.10
CA THR A 97 -2.56 -3.54 -5.79
C THR A 97 -1.19 -4.15 -5.50
N GLY A 98 -0.58 -4.83 -6.47
CA GLY A 98 0.71 -5.49 -6.32
C GLY A 98 0.71 -6.47 -5.14
N SER A 99 1.57 -6.23 -4.16
CA SER A 99 1.59 -7.02 -2.92
C SER A 99 0.44 -6.73 -1.97
N GLY A 100 -0.23 -5.58 -2.14
CA GLY A 100 -1.24 -5.04 -1.25
C GLY A 100 -0.70 -4.10 -0.17
N TYR A 101 0.60 -3.84 -0.13
CA TYR A 101 1.20 -3.06 0.96
C TYR A 101 0.68 -1.62 1.02
N GLN A 102 0.62 -0.91 -0.11
CA GLN A 102 0.14 0.47 -0.14
C GLN A 102 -1.36 0.55 0.20
N ALA A 103 -2.22 -0.32 -0.36
CA ALA A 103 -3.61 -0.47 0.11
C ALA A 103 -3.70 -0.73 1.62
N ALA A 104 -2.84 -1.57 2.19
CA ALA A 104 -2.84 -1.84 3.62
C ALA A 104 -2.45 -0.61 4.45
N ILE A 105 -1.47 0.19 4.00
CA ILE A 105 -1.14 1.48 4.62
C ILE A 105 -2.35 2.43 4.57
N LEU A 106 -2.96 2.59 3.40
CA LEU A 106 -4.13 3.46 3.21
C LEU A 106 -5.30 3.02 4.10
N SER A 107 -5.52 1.72 4.26
CA SER A 107 -6.62 1.16 5.06
C SER A 107 -6.60 1.60 6.53
N GLN A 108 -5.44 2.01 7.05
CA GLN A 108 -5.28 2.49 8.42
C GLN A 108 -5.48 4.01 8.54
N LEU A 109 -5.56 4.71 7.41
CA LEU A 109 -5.57 6.17 7.33
C LEU A 109 -6.87 6.73 6.75
N VAL A 110 -7.58 5.94 5.93
CA VAL A 110 -8.82 6.37 5.25
C VAL A 110 -9.97 5.38 5.49
N PRO A 111 -11.23 5.85 5.46
CA PRO A 111 -12.39 4.99 5.74
C PRO A 111 -12.60 3.87 4.73
N ARG A 112 -12.37 4.11 3.42
CA ARG A 112 -12.61 3.11 2.37
C ARG A 112 -11.51 3.13 1.32
N VAL A 113 -10.92 1.96 1.05
CA VAL A 113 -9.91 1.76 0.03
C VAL A 113 -10.44 0.78 -1.02
N PHE A 114 -10.37 1.19 -2.27
CA PHE A 114 -10.59 0.34 -3.44
C PHE A 114 -9.26 0.19 -4.15
N THR A 115 -8.92 -1.01 -4.60
CA THR A 115 -7.65 -1.26 -5.28
C THR A 115 -7.83 -2.16 -6.49
N THR A 116 -7.13 -1.85 -7.59
CA THR A 116 -7.19 -2.62 -8.84
C THR A 116 -5.86 -3.28 -9.15
N GLU A 117 -5.91 -4.53 -9.61
CA GLU A 117 -4.75 -5.30 -10.05
C GLU A 117 -5.10 -6.09 -11.30
N ARG A 118 -4.22 -6.09 -12.29
CA ARG A 118 -4.42 -6.79 -13.58
C ARG A 118 -3.88 -8.22 -13.55
N ILE A 119 -2.89 -8.51 -12.71
CA ILE A 119 -2.27 -9.82 -12.55
C ILE A 119 -3.04 -10.63 -11.50
N ARG A 120 -3.80 -11.63 -11.96
CA ARG A 120 -4.66 -12.47 -11.11
C ARG A 120 -3.95 -13.04 -9.88
N ALA A 121 -2.73 -13.55 -10.06
CA ALA A 121 -1.96 -14.15 -8.96
C ALA A 121 -1.63 -13.14 -7.84
N LEU A 122 -1.30 -11.89 -8.20
CA LEU A 122 -1.06 -10.82 -7.23
C LEU A 122 -2.36 -10.38 -6.55
N HIS A 123 -3.44 -10.23 -7.32
CA HIS A 123 -4.77 -9.93 -6.80
C HIS A 123 -5.22 -10.95 -5.74
N GLU A 124 -5.13 -12.24 -6.04
CA GLU A 124 -5.55 -13.32 -5.14
C GLU A 124 -4.68 -13.35 -3.87
N ARG A 125 -3.36 -13.19 -4.01
CA ARG A 125 -2.42 -13.10 -2.88
C ARG A 125 -2.75 -11.93 -1.96
N ALA A 126 -2.86 -10.71 -2.50
CA ALA A 126 -3.17 -9.51 -1.74
C ALA A 126 -4.53 -9.64 -1.02
N ARG A 127 -5.56 -10.13 -1.72
CA ARG A 127 -6.89 -10.35 -1.14
C ARG A 127 -6.86 -11.38 0.00
N SER A 128 -6.00 -12.40 -0.07
CA SER A 128 -5.81 -13.34 1.04
C SER A 128 -5.18 -12.65 2.24
N LEU A 129 -4.10 -11.89 2.02
CA LEU A 129 -3.40 -11.17 3.07
C LEU A 129 -4.29 -10.12 3.76
N PHE A 130 -5.14 -9.42 3.01
CA PHE A 130 -6.13 -8.49 3.59
C PHE A 130 -7.10 -9.18 4.54
N ARG A 131 -7.59 -10.38 4.19
CA ARG A 131 -8.46 -11.17 5.08
C ARG A 131 -7.72 -11.60 6.33
N GLU A 132 -6.47 -12.05 6.19
CA GLU A 132 -5.65 -12.52 7.31
C GLU A 132 -5.26 -11.40 8.27
N LEU A 133 -5.02 -10.20 7.75
CA LEU A 133 -4.75 -8.98 8.53
C LEU A 133 -6.04 -8.30 9.03
N GLY A 134 -7.22 -8.79 8.65
CA GLY A 134 -8.50 -8.21 9.07
C GLY A 134 -8.81 -6.84 8.47
N LEU A 135 -8.25 -6.51 7.30
CA LEU A 135 -8.45 -5.23 6.60
C LEU A 135 -9.81 -5.19 5.90
N ARG A 136 -10.86 -4.92 6.66
CA ARG A 136 -12.27 -5.00 6.20
C ARG A 136 -12.70 -3.85 5.30
N ASN A 137 -11.95 -2.75 5.31
CA ASN A 137 -12.22 -1.55 4.50
C ASN A 137 -11.44 -1.51 3.19
N VAL A 138 -10.78 -2.61 2.80
CA VAL A 138 -10.09 -2.75 1.51
C VAL A 138 -10.88 -3.66 0.58
N GLN A 139 -11.25 -3.14 -0.59
CA GLN A 139 -11.92 -3.90 -1.64
C GLN A 139 -11.01 -4.01 -2.87
N ALA A 140 -10.47 -5.21 -3.09
CA ALA A 140 -9.62 -5.51 -4.24
C ALA A 140 -10.45 -5.95 -5.45
N TRP A 141 -10.07 -5.47 -6.65
CA TRP A 141 -10.70 -5.77 -7.93
C TRP A 141 -9.65 -6.32 -8.90
N HIS A 142 -9.96 -7.45 -9.55
CA HIS A 142 -9.14 -7.96 -10.65
C HIS A 142 -9.57 -7.25 -11.93
N SER A 143 -8.85 -6.22 -12.33
CA SER A 143 -9.23 -5.33 -13.43
C SER A 143 -8.02 -4.57 -14.01
N ASP A 144 -8.17 -4.04 -15.22
CA ASP A 144 -7.22 -3.07 -15.75
C ASP A 144 -7.45 -1.71 -15.08
N GLY A 145 -6.52 -1.30 -14.22
CA GLY A 145 -6.65 -0.08 -13.45
C GLY A 145 -6.59 1.21 -14.28
N SER A 146 -6.17 1.16 -15.55
CA SER A 146 -6.22 2.33 -16.45
C SER A 146 -7.64 2.82 -16.71
N TRP A 147 -8.64 1.95 -16.53
CA TRP A 147 -10.06 2.28 -16.66
C TRP A 147 -10.66 2.86 -15.37
N GLY A 148 -9.91 2.83 -14.26
CA GLY A 148 -10.43 3.09 -12.92
C GLY A 148 -11.51 2.09 -12.49
N LEU A 149 -12.47 2.55 -11.69
CA LEU A 149 -13.63 1.80 -11.22
C LEU A 149 -14.88 2.66 -11.29
N LYS A 150 -15.35 2.96 -12.51
CA LYS A 150 -16.45 3.91 -12.79
C LYS A 150 -17.71 3.65 -11.96
N GLN A 151 -18.08 2.39 -11.76
CA GLN A 151 -19.25 1.98 -10.98
C GLN A 151 -19.15 2.34 -9.48
N LEU A 152 -17.96 2.72 -9.01
CA LEU A 152 -17.68 3.15 -7.65
C LEU A 152 -17.18 4.60 -7.61
N ALA A 153 -17.13 5.32 -8.73
CA ALA A 153 -16.84 6.75 -8.71
C ALA A 153 -17.97 7.54 -8.00
N PRO A 154 -17.71 8.77 -7.53
CA PRO A 154 -16.42 9.44 -7.49
C PRO A 154 -15.52 8.93 -6.33
N PHE A 155 -14.22 9.24 -6.42
CA PHE A 155 -13.22 9.01 -5.38
C PHE A 155 -12.64 10.35 -4.91
N ASP A 156 -12.46 10.51 -3.61
CA ASP A 156 -11.87 11.72 -3.02
C ASP A 156 -10.35 11.78 -3.23
N GLY A 157 -9.73 10.62 -3.51
CA GLY A 157 -8.32 10.53 -3.85
C GLY A 157 -8.03 9.32 -4.71
N ILE A 158 -7.11 9.48 -5.66
CA ILE A 158 -6.61 8.39 -6.50
C ILE A 158 -5.09 8.35 -6.39
N ILE A 159 -4.55 7.16 -6.15
CA ILE A 159 -3.11 6.90 -6.09
C ILE A 159 -2.75 5.81 -7.09
N VAL A 160 -1.76 6.08 -7.95
CA VAL A 160 -1.31 5.15 -8.99
C VAL A 160 0.09 4.67 -8.62
N THR A 161 0.24 3.36 -8.43
CA THR A 161 1.48 2.71 -7.97
C THR A 161 2.15 1.89 -9.08
N ALA A 162 1.64 1.99 -10.30
CA ALA A 162 2.26 1.47 -11.52
C ALA A 162 2.73 2.63 -12.39
N ALA A 163 3.79 2.41 -13.17
CA ALA A 163 4.20 3.38 -14.18
C ALA A 163 3.14 3.46 -15.29
N ALA A 164 2.71 4.68 -15.61
CA ALA A 164 1.89 5.00 -16.78
C ALA A 164 2.64 6.07 -17.60
N GLU A 165 2.55 6.00 -18.93
CA GLU A 165 3.19 7.00 -19.81
C GLU A 165 2.56 8.39 -19.65
N GLU A 166 1.24 8.42 -19.45
CA GLU A 166 0.46 9.61 -19.24
C GLU A 166 -0.54 9.40 -18.10
N VAL A 167 -1.05 10.49 -17.53
CA VAL A 167 -2.14 10.42 -16.54
C VAL A 167 -3.43 10.00 -17.26
N PRO A 168 -4.03 8.83 -16.96
CA PRO A 168 -5.21 8.38 -17.67
C PRO A 168 -6.41 9.31 -17.42
N THR A 169 -7.00 9.86 -18.48
CA THR A 169 -8.20 10.71 -18.40
C THR A 169 -9.34 10.05 -17.63
N ALA A 170 -9.50 8.73 -17.79
CA ALA A 170 -10.52 7.96 -17.09
C ALA A 170 -10.39 8.04 -15.56
N LEU A 171 -9.18 8.20 -15.01
CA LEU A 171 -8.98 8.38 -13.56
C LEU A 171 -9.34 9.80 -13.14
N LEU A 172 -8.98 10.81 -13.93
CA LEU A 172 -9.34 12.20 -13.66
C LEU A 172 -10.86 12.40 -13.64
N GLU A 173 -11.58 11.79 -14.57
CA GLU A 173 -13.06 11.81 -14.62
C GLU A 173 -13.73 11.17 -13.40
N GLN A 174 -13.00 10.36 -12.63
CA GLN A 174 -13.50 9.65 -11.45
C GLN A 174 -13.13 10.34 -10.14
N LEU A 175 -12.39 11.45 -10.15
CA LEU A 175 -12.11 12.25 -8.97
C LEU A 175 -13.34 13.09 -8.57
N ALA A 176 -13.59 13.21 -7.27
CA ALA A 176 -14.54 14.16 -6.72
C ALA A 176 -14.06 15.61 -6.97
N ILE A 177 -15.01 16.53 -7.15
CA ILE A 177 -14.80 17.98 -7.35
C ILE A 177 -15.25 18.72 -6.09
#